data_AF-A0A840RAL0-F1
#
_entry.id   AF-A0A840RAL0-F1
#
_cell.length_a   1.000
_cell.length_b   1.000
_cell.length_c   1.000
_cell.angle_alpha   90.00
_cell.angle_beta   90.00
_cell.angle_gamma   90.00
#
_symmetry.space_group_name_H-M   'P 1'
#
loop_
_entity.id
_entity.type
_entity.pdbx_description
1 polymer ?
#
loop_
_entity_poly.entity_id
_entity_poly.type
_entity_poly.pdbx_seq_one_letter_code
_entity_poly.pdbx_strand_id
1 'polypeptide(L)'
;MNGILITWPQLLYAGLALLVFYVAELLLFLRKANSPHHIPRQIQQRIETMTGEMAGLRQELELLKVRLAANSMQQAWVVEHHGDVVPEGAALAPSLAETPYAHAIRLARTGADSAAVAQQCGISRGEADLIVALYRAEGLR
;
A
#
# COMPACT_ATOMS: atom_id res chain seq x y z
N MET A 1 -54.17 -25.27 53.34
CA MET A 1 -53.27 -24.36 52.58
C MET A 1 -51.93 -25.08 52.49
N ASN A 2 -51.75 -25.92 51.47
CA ASN A 2 -50.53 -26.71 51.34
C ASN A 2 -49.45 -25.79 50.79
N GLY A 3 -48.55 -25.33 51.66
CA GLY A 3 -47.38 -24.56 51.28
C GLY A 3 -46.57 -25.38 50.27
N ILE A 4 -46.31 -24.78 49.11
CA ILE A 4 -45.41 -25.33 48.11
C ILE A 4 -44.02 -25.41 48.77
N LEU A 5 -43.72 -26.59 49.31
CA LEU A 5 -42.40 -26.98 49.77
C LEU A 5 -41.56 -27.18 48.51
N ILE A 6 -41.10 -26.07 47.93
CA ILE A 6 -40.00 -26.10 46.97
C ILE A 6 -38.81 -26.67 47.72
N THR A 7 -38.56 -27.95 47.48
CA THR A 7 -37.42 -28.64 48.05
C THR A 7 -36.17 -28.09 47.33
N TRP A 8 -35.10 -27.78 48.06
CA TRP A 8 -33.81 -27.35 47.47
C TRP A 8 -33.35 -28.19 46.27
N PRO A 9 -33.56 -29.53 46.25
CA PRO A 9 -33.30 -30.36 45.07
C PRO A 9 -34.13 -29.99 43.84
N GLN A 10 -35.42 -29.62 43.98
CA GLN A 10 -36.26 -29.21 42.86
C GLN A 10 -35.78 -27.89 42.23
N LEU A 11 -35.31 -26.94 43.04
CA LEU A 11 -34.66 -25.72 42.54
C LEU A 11 -33.40 -26.04 41.74
N LEU A 12 -32.60 -27.00 42.21
CA LEU A 12 -31.38 -27.42 41.53
C LEU A 12 -31.69 -28.07 40.17
N TYR A 13 -32.69 -28.96 40.11
CA TYR A 13 -33.11 -29.58 38.84
C TYR A 13 -33.70 -28.56 37.87
N ALA A 14 -34.51 -27.61 38.35
CA ALA A 14 -35.05 -26.55 37.51
C ALA A 14 -33.94 -25.65 36.93
N GLY A 15 -32.95 -25.29 37.75
CA GLY A 15 -31.78 -24.53 37.31
C GLY A 15 -30.92 -25.30 36.32
N LEU A 16 -30.68 -26.59 36.57
CA LEU A 16 -29.94 -27.47 35.66
C LEU A 16 -30.66 -27.60 34.31
N ALA A 17 -31.97 -27.82 34.31
CA ALA A 17 -32.77 -27.93 33.09
C ALA A 17 -32.71 -26.64 32.26
N LEU A 18 -32.81 -25.47 32.92
CA LEU A 18 -32.71 -24.17 32.26
C LEU A 18 -31.30 -23.92 31.69
N LEU A 19 -30.25 -24.30 32.42
CA LEU A 19 -28.88 -24.24 31.96
C LEU A 19 -28.64 -25.12 30.73
N VAL A 20 -29.09 -26.37 30.76
CA VAL A 20 -28.97 -27.30 29.62
C VAL A 20 -29.73 -26.77 28.41
N PHE A 21 -30.94 -26.25 28.61
CA PHE A 21 -31.72 -25.64 27.54
C PHE A 21 -30.98 -24.45 26.91
N TYR A 22 -30.40 -23.58 27.73
CA TYR A 22 -29.64 -22.43 27.25
C TYR A 22 -28.35 -22.84 26.52
N VAL A 23 -27.63 -23.84 27.05
CA VAL A 23 -26.41 -24.39 26.40
C VAL A 23 -26.76 -25.05 25.07
N ALA A 24 -27.89 -25.77 24.98
CA ALA A 24 -28.36 -26.37 23.74
C ALA A 24 -28.72 -25.29 22.70
N GLU A 25 -29.41 -24.24 23.11
CA GLU A 25 -29.74 -23.11 22.24
C GLU A 25 -28.47 -22.39 21.76
N LEU A 26 -27.51 -22.17 22.66
CA LEU A 26 -26.20 -21.60 22.35
C LEU A 26 -25.44 -22.50 21.35
N LEU A 27 -25.39 -23.81 21.58
CA LEU A 27 -24.73 -24.75 20.66
C LEU A 27 -25.41 -24.79 19.29
N LEU A 28 -26.73 -24.73 19.21
CA LEU A 28 -27.45 -24.65 17.94
C LEU A 28 -27.18 -23.31 17.24
N PHE A 29 -27.13 -22.21 18.00
CA PHE A 29 -26.79 -20.89 17.48
C PHE A 29 -25.36 -20.84 16.95
N LEU A 30 -24.39 -21.40 17.69
CA LEU A 30 -23.00 -21.53 17.22
C LEU A 30 -22.92 -22.47 16.01
N ARG A 31 -23.64 -23.59 15.99
CA ARG A 31 -23.65 -24.51 14.84
C ARG A 31 -24.22 -23.85 13.58
N LYS A 32 -25.19 -22.94 13.76
CA LYS A 32 -25.77 -22.13 12.68
C LYS A 32 -24.88 -20.95 12.29
N ALA A 33 -24.17 -20.32 13.22
CA ALA A 33 -23.19 -19.27 12.95
C ALA A 33 -21.90 -19.81 12.30
N ASN A 34 -21.55 -21.06 12.64
CA ASN A 34 -20.40 -21.78 12.09
C ASN A 34 -20.77 -22.64 10.88
N SER A 35 -22.06 -22.68 10.49
CA SER A 35 -22.40 -23.01 9.11
C SER A 35 -21.73 -21.94 8.29
N PRO A 36 -20.74 -22.26 7.43
CA PRO A 36 -19.93 -21.29 6.73
C PRO A 36 -20.91 -20.35 6.06
N HIS A 37 -21.05 -19.18 6.66
CA HIS A 37 -21.96 -18.13 6.24
C HIS A 37 -21.55 -17.91 4.80
N HIS A 38 -22.36 -18.43 3.86
CA HIS A 38 -21.98 -18.62 2.45
C HIS A 38 -21.19 -17.40 2.05
N ILE A 39 -19.85 -17.51 2.02
CA ILE A 39 -19.03 -16.37 1.63
C ILE A 39 -19.53 -16.16 0.21
N PRO A 40 -20.25 -15.04 -0.05
CA PRO A 40 -21.01 -14.92 -1.27
C PRO A 40 -20.02 -15.17 -2.39
N ARG A 41 -20.35 -16.05 -3.33
CA ARG A 41 -19.42 -16.49 -4.39
C ARG A 41 -18.74 -15.30 -5.07
N GLN A 42 -19.41 -14.14 -5.09
CA GLN A 42 -18.89 -12.84 -5.49
C GLN A 42 -17.62 -12.38 -4.73
N ILE A 43 -17.54 -12.54 -3.40
CA ILE A 43 -16.33 -12.21 -2.62
C ILE A 43 -15.19 -13.17 -2.96
N GLN A 44 -15.48 -14.47 -3.11
CA GLN A 44 -14.45 -15.43 -3.53
C GLN A 44 -13.92 -15.12 -4.92
N GLN A 45 -14.82 -14.86 -5.89
CA GLN A 45 -14.46 -14.43 -7.24
C GLN A 45 -13.62 -13.15 -7.22
N ARG A 46 -13.98 -12.17 -6.38
CA ARG A 46 -13.23 -10.91 -6.28
C ARG A 46 -11.85 -11.08 -5.66
N ILE A 47 -11.71 -12.00 -4.72
CA ILE A 47 -10.40 -12.37 -4.17
C ILE A 47 -9.56 -13.02 -5.27
N GLU A 48 -10.12 -13.98 -6.00
CA GLU A 48 -9.44 -14.68 -7.11
C GLU A 48 -9.00 -13.73 -8.23
N THR A 49 -9.84 -12.77 -8.62
CA THR A 49 -9.45 -11.75 -9.61
C THR A 49 -8.31 -10.89 -9.10
N MET A 50 -8.38 -10.43 -7.84
CA MET A 50 -7.33 -9.61 -7.23
C MET A 50 -6.01 -10.36 -7.10
N THR A 51 -6.02 -11.65 -6.74
CA THR A 51 -4.80 -12.46 -6.72
C THR A 51 -4.23 -12.68 -8.12
N GLY A 52 -5.07 -12.86 -9.13
CA GLY A 52 -4.65 -12.94 -10.53
C GLY A 52 -3.98 -11.66 -11.02
N GLU A 53 -4.58 -10.51 -10.73
CA GLU A 53 -4.01 -9.19 -11.04
C GLU A 53 -2.66 -8.97 -10.36
N MET A 54 -2.53 -9.32 -9.07
CA MET A 54 -1.25 -9.24 -8.36
C MET A 54 -0.17 -10.13 -8.97
N ALA A 55 -0.52 -11.33 -9.44
CA ALA A 55 0.43 -12.22 -10.11
C ALA A 55 0.90 -11.61 -11.45
N GLY A 56 -0.03 -11.06 -12.23
CA GLY A 56 0.28 -10.38 -13.49
C GLY A 56 1.20 -9.18 -13.29
N LEU A 57 0.86 -8.28 -12.36
CA LEU A 57 1.66 -7.10 -12.04
C LEU A 57 3.07 -7.47 -11.53
N ARG A 58 3.20 -8.54 -10.74
CA ARG A 58 4.51 -9.03 -10.30
C ARG A 58 5.37 -9.49 -11.47
N GLN A 59 4.77 -10.17 -12.46
CA GLN A 59 5.48 -10.60 -13.66
C GLN A 59 5.93 -9.41 -14.52
N GLU A 60 5.08 -8.40 -14.68
CA GLU A 60 5.44 -7.16 -15.38
C GLU A 60 6.59 -6.42 -14.68
N LEU A 61 6.56 -6.37 -13.34
CA LEU A 61 7.65 -5.78 -12.56
C LEU A 61 8.98 -6.52 -12.73
N GLU A 62 8.97 -7.86 -12.69
CA GLU A 62 10.19 -8.64 -12.92
C GLU A 62 10.72 -8.41 -14.35
N LEU A 63 9.86 -8.35 -15.35
CA LEU A 63 10.26 -8.01 -16.72
C LEU A 63 10.86 -6.60 -16.82
N LEU A 64 10.22 -5.62 -16.17
CA LEU A 64 10.67 -4.23 -16.19
C LEU A 64 12.01 -4.08 -15.46
N LYS A 65 12.20 -4.77 -14.33
CA LYS A 65 13.48 -4.82 -13.61
C LYS A 65 14.58 -5.41 -14.48
N VAL A 66 14.32 -6.50 -15.18
CA VAL A 66 15.30 -7.11 -16.10
C VAL A 66 15.65 -6.14 -17.23
N ARG A 67 14.65 -5.47 -17.82
CA ARG A 67 14.88 -4.47 -18.86
C ARG A 67 15.70 -3.29 -18.36
N LEU A 68 15.42 -2.83 -17.14
CA LEU A 68 16.16 -1.74 -16.51
C LEU A 68 17.59 -2.18 -16.18
N ALA A 69 17.80 -3.39 -15.67
CA ALA A 69 19.14 -3.95 -15.44
C ALA A 69 19.95 -3.99 -16.75
N ALA A 70 19.36 -4.49 -17.84
CA ALA A 70 20.00 -4.52 -19.16
C ALA A 70 20.32 -3.11 -19.68
N ASN A 71 19.40 -2.14 -19.53
CA ASN A 71 19.62 -0.76 -19.97
C ASN A 71 20.64 -0.03 -19.08
N SER A 72 20.64 -0.28 -17.77
CA SER A 72 21.63 0.27 -16.83
C SER A 72 23.04 -0.24 -17.13
N MET A 73 23.19 -1.51 -17.54
CA MET A 73 24.46 -2.06 -18.02
C MET A 73 24.92 -1.38 -19.31
N GLN A 74 23.99 -1.06 -20.22
CA GLN A 74 24.30 -0.28 -21.42
C GLN A 74 24.72 1.15 -21.09
N GLN A 75 24.06 1.80 -20.12
CA GLN A 75 24.46 3.14 -19.66
C GLN A 75 25.85 3.13 -19.00
N ALA A 76 26.18 2.11 -18.21
CA ALA A 76 27.52 1.97 -17.63
C ALA A 76 28.60 1.86 -18.72
N TRP A 77 28.34 1.12 -19.81
CA TRP A 77 29.23 1.04 -20.97
C TRP A 77 29.40 2.38 -21.70
N VAL A 78 28.34 3.19 -21.79
CA VAL A 78 28.39 4.52 -22.46
C VAL A 78 29.12 5.55 -21.60
N VAL A 79 28.96 5.52 -20.27
CA VAL A 79 29.67 6.43 -19.35
C VAL A 79 31.17 6.13 -19.30
N GLU A 80 31.58 4.87 -19.39
CA GLU A 80 33.00 4.49 -19.42
C GLU A 80 33.68 4.92 -20.74
N HIS A 81 32.95 5.04 -21.86
CA HIS A 81 33.48 5.51 -23.14
C HIS A 81 33.41 7.04 -23.36
N HIS A 82 32.63 7.78 -22.57
CA HIS A 82 32.54 9.26 -22.62
C HIS A 82 33.30 9.96 -21.49
N GLY A 83 34.36 9.34 -20.98
CA GLY A 83 35.28 9.91 -19.99
C GLY A 83 36.36 10.80 -20.60
N ASP A 84 36.00 11.80 -21.41
CA ASP A 84 36.94 12.86 -21.77
C ASP A 84 36.26 14.24 -21.74
N VAL A 85 36.97 15.20 -21.14
CA VAL A 85 36.61 16.61 -20.86
C VAL A 85 35.74 16.89 -19.62
N VAL A 86 36.38 16.86 -18.45
CA VAL A 86 35.92 17.55 -17.22
C VAL A 86 36.61 18.92 -17.14
N PRO A 87 35.90 20.07 -17.06
CA PRO A 87 36.45 21.29 -16.49
C PRO A 87 36.42 21.19 -14.96
N GLU A 88 37.59 21.28 -14.39
CA GLU A 88 37.93 21.31 -12.98
C GLU A 88 37.23 22.45 -12.24
N GLY A 89 36.34 22.13 -11.28
CA GLY A 89 35.82 23.15 -10.35
C GLY A 89 34.42 22.94 -9.75
N ALA A 90 34.10 21.77 -9.17
CA ALA A 90 33.07 21.65 -8.13
C ALA A 90 33.09 20.24 -7.51
N ALA A 91 33.97 20.03 -6.53
CA ALA A 91 33.92 18.84 -5.70
C ALA A 91 32.76 18.94 -4.68
N LEU A 92 32.09 17.79 -4.46
CA LEU A 92 31.20 17.43 -3.35
C LEU A 92 29.68 17.64 -3.54
N ALA A 93 29.05 16.78 -4.34
CA ALA A 93 27.79 16.13 -3.96
C ALA A 93 27.68 14.78 -4.69
N PRO A 94 27.30 13.68 -4.00
CA PRO A 94 27.17 12.39 -4.66
C PRO A 94 26.05 12.49 -5.69
N SER A 95 26.29 11.87 -6.85
CA SER A 95 25.36 11.78 -7.97
C SER A 95 23.99 11.27 -7.52
N LEU A 96 23.09 12.19 -7.17
CA LEU A 96 21.66 12.01 -7.36
C LEU A 96 21.52 11.72 -8.85
N ALA A 97 21.43 10.43 -9.20
CA ALA A 97 20.96 9.98 -10.49
C ALA A 97 19.84 10.92 -10.92
N GLU A 98 19.94 11.44 -12.14
CA GLU A 98 19.20 12.59 -12.62
C GLU A 98 17.71 12.25 -12.79
N THR A 99 17.03 12.09 -11.66
CA THR A 99 15.63 11.73 -11.59
C THR A 99 14.81 12.95 -12.00
N PRO A 100 13.66 12.75 -12.67
CA PRO A 100 12.77 13.85 -13.04
C PRO A 100 12.39 14.73 -11.84
N TYR A 101 12.34 14.13 -10.65
CA TYR A 101 12.10 14.83 -9.39
C TYR A 101 13.28 15.73 -8.97
N ALA A 102 14.52 15.24 -9.06
CA ALA A 102 15.71 16.06 -8.79
C ALA A 102 15.81 17.24 -9.79
N HIS A 103 15.47 17.01 -11.05
CA HIS A 103 15.40 18.08 -12.05
C HIS A 103 14.30 19.10 -11.73
N ALA A 104 13.11 18.64 -11.31
CA ALA A 104 11.99 19.49 -10.91
C ALA A 104 12.33 20.38 -9.71
N ILE A 105 13.03 19.82 -8.71
CA ILE A 105 13.50 20.58 -7.53
C ILE A 105 14.49 21.68 -7.92
N ARG A 106 15.43 21.39 -8.84
CA ARG A 106 16.37 22.41 -9.34
C ARG A 106 15.64 23.55 -10.05
N LEU A 107 14.72 23.21 -10.96
CA LEU A 107 13.93 24.20 -11.67
C LEU A 107 13.10 25.06 -10.70
N ALA A 108 12.46 24.44 -9.70
CA ALA A 108 11.72 25.14 -8.66
C ALA A 108 12.61 26.10 -7.85
N ARG A 109 13.84 25.68 -7.48
CA ARG A 109 14.82 26.53 -6.78
C ARG A 109 15.29 27.72 -7.64
N THR A 110 15.40 27.54 -8.95
CA THR A 110 15.72 28.63 -9.90
C THR A 110 14.54 29.56 -10.19
N GLY A 111 13.36 29.31 -9.58
CA GLY A 111 12.18 30.17 -9.71
C GLY A 111 11.27 29.84 -10.88
N ALA A 112 11.43 28.68 -11.53
CA ALA A 112 10.56 28.25 -12.62
C ALA A 112 9.09 28.11 -12.17
N ASP A 113 8.17 28.32 -13.10
CA ASP A 113 6.73 28.19 -12.88
C ASP A 113 6.29 26.72 -12.89
N SER A 114 5.21 26.39 -12.17
CA SER A 114 4.73 25.01 -12.00
C SER A 114 4.32 24.37 -13.33
N ALA A 115 3.84 25.16 -14.30
CA ALA A 115 3.56 24.69 -15.65
C ALA A 115 4.84 24.26 -16.40
N ALA A 116 5.91 25.04 -16.28
CA ALA A 116 7.20 24.75 -16.91
C ALA A 116 7.86 23.51 -16.28
N VAL A 117 7.78 23.36 -14.95
CA VAL A 117 8.29 22.20 -14.23
C VAL A 117 7.55 20.93 -14.60
N ALA A 118 6.21 20.97 -14.67
CA ALA A 118 5.40 19.82 -15.08
C ALA A 118 5.74 19.35 -16.51
N GLN A 119 5.91 20.29 -17.44
CA GLN A 119 6.21 19.99 -18.84
C GLN A 119 7.64 19.45 -19.04
N GLN A 120 8.63 20.02 -18.34
CA GLN A 120 10.03 19.65 -18.51
C GLN A 120 10.40 18.37 -17.75
N CYS A 121 9.74 18.08 -16.63
CA CYS A 121 10.05 16.93 -15.78
C CYS A 121 9.06 15.76 -15.96
N GLY A 122 7.97 15.95 -16.71
CA GLY A 122 6.97 14.90 -16.94
C GLY A 122 6.20 14.47 -15.69
N ILE A 123 6.06 15.38 -14.71
CA ILE A 123 5.36 15.14 -13.44
C ILE A 123 3.94 15.75 -13.46
N SER A 124 3.06 15.30 -12.57
CA SER A 124 1.70 15.83 -12.50
C SER A 124 1.68 17.33 -12.17
N ARG A 125 0.72 18.07 -12.71
CA ARG A 125 0.58 19.52 -12.46
C ARG A 125 0.42 19.83 -10.96
N GLY A 126 -0.29 18.98 -10.22
CA GLY A 126 -0.45 19.12 -8.77
C GLY A 126 0.85 18.83 -8.00
N GLU A 127 1.68 17.90 -8.49
CA GLU A 127 3.00 17.61 -7.91
C GLU A 127 3.98 18.75 -8.17
N ALA A 128 3.97 19.31 -9.39
CA ALA A 128 4.79 20.46 -9.74
C ALA A 128 4.47 21.69 -8.88
N ASP A 129 3.17 21.96 -8.65
CA ASP A 129 2.73 23.08 -7.79
C ASP A 129 3.22 22.92 -6.36
N LEU A 130 3.13 21.70 -5.80
CA LEU A 130 3.65 21.37 -4.47
C LEU A 130 5.16 21.56 -4.36
N ILE A 131 5.93 21.08 -5.35
CA ILE A 131 7.40 21.21 -5.37
C ILE A 131 7.79 22.70 -5.46
N VAL A 132 7.15 23.47 -6.34
CA VAL A 132 7.43 24.91 -6.48
C VAL A 132 7.09 25.65 -5.17
N ALA A 133 5.96 25.35 -4.54
CA ALA A 133 5.58 25.97 -3.27
C ALA A 133 6.57 25.65 -2.14
N LEU A 134 6.99 24.38 -2.02
CA LEU A 134 7.87 23.92 -0.96
C LEU A 134 9.29 24.48 -1.11
N TYR A 135 9.89 24.35 -2.30
CA TYR A 135 11.29 24.67 -2.51
C TYR A 135 11.57 26.15 -2.79
N ARG A 136 10.55 26.92 -3.23
CA ARG A 136 10.64 28.39 -3.29
C ARG A 136 10.66 29.00 -1.89
N ALA A 137 9.89 28.44 -0.96
CA ALA A 137 9.87 28.89 0.43
C ALA A 137 11.16 28.49 1.18
N GLU A 138 11.74 27.33 0.86
CA GLU A 138 12.99 26.85 1.46
C GLU A 138 14.22 27.67 1.01
N GLY A 139 14.29 28.08 -0.27
CA GLY A 139 15.41 28.88 -0.79
C GLY A 139 15.46 30.34 -0.34
N LEU A 140 14.47 30.81 0.41
CA LEU A 140 14.35 32.18 0.94
C LEU A 140 14.68 32.29 2.45
N ARG A 141 15.12 31.19 3.06
CA ARG A 141 15.65 31.13 4.43
C ARG A 141 17.16 30.99 4.42
#